data_AF-A0A379X323-F1
#
_entry.id   AF-A0A379X323-F1
#
_cell.length_a   1.000
_cell.length_b   1.000
_cell.length_c   1.000
_cell.angle_alpha   90.00
_cell.angle_beta   90.00
_cell.angle_gamma   90.00
#
_symmetry.space_group_name_H-M   'P 1'
#
loop_
_entity.id
_entity.type
_entity.pdbx_description
1 polymer ?
#
loop_
_entity_poly.entity_id
_entity_poly.type
_entity_poly.pdbx_seq_one_letter_code
_entity_poly.pdbx_strand_id
1 'polypeptide(L)' 'MTHRIQRLKAALFQNHREISLERALLYTASHQQTEGEPVILRRAKATGVYP' A
#
# COMPACT_ATOMS: atom_id res chain seq x y z
N MET A 1 -3.99 -29.67 -4.09
CA MET A 1 -3.34 -28.41 -4.50
C MET A 1 -3.26 -28.38 -6.02
N THR A 2 -3.75 -27.33 -6.68
CA THR A 2 -3.70 -27.24 -8.16
C THR A 2 -2.33 -26.80 -8.64
N HIS A 3 -1.99 -27.10 -9.90
CA HIS A 3 -0.73 -26.66 -10.53
C HIS A 3 -0.55 -25.13 -10.48
N ARG A 4 -1.64 -24.36 -10.61
CA ARG A 4 -1.62 -22.90 -10.45
C ARG A 4 -1.12 -22.47 -9.07
N ILE A 5 -1.62 -23.08 -8.00
CA ILE A 5 -1.26 -22.71 -6.63
C ILE A 5 0.20 -23.06 -6.34
N GLN A 6 0.70 -24.18 -6.84
CA GLN A 6 2.11 -24.57 -6.69
C GLN A 6 3.06 -23.54 -7.34
N ARG A 7 2.74 -23.07 -8.55
CA ARG A 7 3.55 -22.02 -9.22
C ARG A 7 3.55 -20.70 -8.44
N LEU A 8 2.39 -20.26 -7.96
CA LEU A 8 2.30 -19.03 -7.17
C LEU A 8 3.08 -19.13 -5.85
N LYS A 9 3.01 -20.29 -5.19
CA LYS A 9 3.76 -20.52 -3.96
C LYS A 9 5.27 -20.52 -4.21
N ALA A 10 5.74 -21.17 -5.27
CA ALA A 10 7.14 -21.14 -5.63
C ALA A 10 7.62 -19.70 -5.89
N ALA A 11 6.86 -18.93 -6.69
CA ALA A 11 7.19 -17.53 -7.00
C ALA A 11 7.25 -16.63 -5.75
N LEU A 12 6.37 -16.83 -4.77
CA LEU A 12 6.32 -16.03 -3.55
C LEU A 12 7.62 -16.12 -2.71
N PHE A 13 8.32 -17.25 -2.76
CA PHE A 13 9.54 -17.50 -1.99
C PHE A 13 10.82 -17.48 -2.82
N GLN A 14 10.74 -17.12 -4.11
CA GLN A 14 11.91 -17.06 -5.01
C GLN A 14 12.88 -15.94 -4.65
N ASN A 15 12.36 -14.79 -4.22
CA ASN A 15 13.13 -13.59 -3.94
C ASN A 15 13.26 -13.35 -2.43
N HIS A 16 14.26 -12.56 -2.05
CA HIS A 16 14.35 -12.04 -0.69
C HIS A 16 13.16 -11.13 -0.37
N ARG A 17 12.85 -10.98 0.91
CA ARG A 17 11.78 -10.07 1.35
C ARG A 17 12.17 -8.63 1.03
N GLU A 18 11.31 -7.94 0.31
CA GLU A 18 11.49 -6.54 -0.08
C GLU A 18 10.57 -5.63 0.75
N ILE A 19 11.03 -4.40 0.99
CA ILE A 19 10.21 -3.35 1.61
C ILE A 19 9.62 -2.50 0.48
N SER A 20 8.29 -2.51 0.38
CA SER A 20 7.54 -1.62 -0.52
C SER A 20 7.41 -0.22 0.11
N LEU A 21 7.77 0.82 -0.65
CA LEU A 21 7.75 2.22 -0.20
C LEU A 21 6.58 3.03 -0.77
N GLU A 22 5.92 2.52 -1.81
CA GLU A 22 4.92 3.21 -2.62
C GLU A 22 3.80 3.79 -1.74
N ARG A 23 3.26 2.97 -0.83
CA ARG A 23 2.22 3.42 0.09
C ARG A 23 2.72 4.50 1.04
N ALA A 24 3.94 4.40 1.56
CA ALA A 24 4.49 5.39 2.48
C ALA A 24 4.66 6.74 1.78
N LEU A 25 5.16 6.74 0.54
CA LEU A 25 5.32 7.95 -0.27
C LEU A 25 3.97 8.65 -0.52
N LEU A 26 2.96 7.89 -0.96
CA LEU A 26 1.61 8.41 -1.21
C LEU A 26 0.96 8.98 0.07
N TYR A 27 1.08 8.27 1.18
CA TYR A 27 0.53 8.71 2.46
C TYR A 27 1.20 9.99 2.95
N THR A 28 2.53 10.10 2.83
CA THR A 28 3.27 11.30 3.23
C THR A 28 2.87 12.51 2.39
N ALA A 29 2.79 12.35 1.06
CA ALA A 29 2.38 13.43 0.17
C ALA A 29 0.97 13.93 0.49
N SER A 30 0.01 13.03 0.67
CA SER A 30 -1.37 13.40 1.05
C SER A 30 -1.43 14.01 2.45
N HIS A 31 -0.63 13.52 3.40
CA HIS A 31 -0.54 14.08 4.74
C HIS A 31 -0.09 15.54 4.71
N GLN A 32 0.94 15.88 3.93
CA GLN A 32 1.43 17.25 3.79
C GLN A 32 0.37 18.20 3.19
N GLN A 33 -0.45 17.70 2.25
CA GLN A 33 -1.48 18.50 1.58
C GLN A 33 -2.75 18.72 2.41
N THR A 34 -2.97 17.93 3.47
CA THR A 34 -4.21 17.91 4.24
C THR A 34 -4.00 18.37 5.70
N GLU A 35 -2.99 19.20 5.93
CA GLU A 35 -2.74 19.78 7.25
C GLU A 35 -3.93 20.61 7.76
N GLY A 36 -4.20 20.49 9.06
CA GLY A 36 -5.36 21.12 9.72
C GLY A 36 -6.65 20.29 9.70
N GLU A 37 -6.74 19.25 8.86
CA GLU A 37 -7.92 18.38 8.84
C GLU A 37 -7.90 17.32 9.96
N PRO A 38 -9.09 16.82 10.38
CA PRO A 38 -9.18 15.63 11.20
C PRO A 38 -8.44 14.44 10.59
N VAL A 39 -7.67 13.71 11.41
CA VAL A 39 -6.83 12.58 10.97
C VAL A 39 -7.60 11.53 10.17
N ILE A 40 -8.89 11.30 10.47
CA ILE A 40 -9.73 10.36 9.73
C ILE A 40 -9.94 10.78 8.27
N LEU A 41 -10.15 12.08 8.01
CA LEU A 41 -10.32 12.63 6.67
C LEU A 41 -9.01 12.61 5.89
N ARG A 42 -7.89 12.96 6.56
CA ARG A 42 -6.54 12.89 5.98
C ARG A 42 -6.22 11.48 5.48
N ARG A 43 -6.53 10.46 6.28
CA ARG A 43 -6.32 9.05 5.91
C ARG A 43 -7.23 8.61 4.76
N ALA A 44 -8.50 9.02 4.77
CA ALA A 44 -9.45 8.71 3.71
C ALA A 44 -8.98 9.27 2.35
N LYS A 45 -8.50 10.52 2.35
CA LYS A 45 -7.91 11.19 1.18
C LYS A 45 -6.63 10.48 0.70
N ALA A 46 -5.74 10.10 1.62
CA ALA A 46 -4.52 9.35 1.27
C ALA A 46 -4.78 7.98 0.62
N THR A 47 -5.93 7.35 0.93
CA THR A 47 -6.34 6.07 0.33
C THR A 47 -7.11 6.22 -0.99
N GLY A 48 -7.39 7.44 -1.46
CA GLY A 48 -8.21 7.69 -2.66
C GLY A 48 -9.70 7.37 -2.47
N VAL A 49 -10.16 7.23 -1.21
CA VAL A 49 -11.57 6.95 -0.88
C VAL A 49 -12.45 8.21 -1.01
N TYR A 50 -11.82 9.38 -1.03
CA TYR A 50 -12.50 10.66 -1.25
C TYR A 50 -12.01 11.31 -2.56
N PRO A 51 -12.86 11.47 -3.59
CA PRO A 51 -12.58 12.31 -4.74
C PRO A 51 -12.55 13.80 -4.39
#